data_AF-V5HGK3-F1
#
_entry.id   AF-V5HGK3-F1
#
_cell.length_a   1.000
_cell.length_b   1.000
_cell.length_c   1.000
_cell.angle_alpha   90.00
_cell.angle_beta   90.00
_cell.angle_gamma   90.00
#
_symmetry.space_group_name_H-M   'P 1'
#
loop_
_entity.id
_entity.type
_entity.pdbx_description
1 polymer ?
#
loop_
_entity_poly.entity_id
_entity_poly.type
_entity_poly.pdbx_seq_one_letter_code
_entity_poly.pdbx_strand_id
1 'polypeptide(L)'
;KMSKAAPTKRGPSAEGKLYLACYNALQCAGWGFILVRTLGFLLQNKCFHGLWPHVALPVEFFQTLALLEVVHCLVGLVATSPFLTLIQILSRLMVVWGILVPVPESQNQYGIVMLLVAWCLAEITRYAFYGATLYNSCPYFLAWCRYSFFLVLYPTGVTGEIVTMIAALPYIRQRGLFSIALPNLANFSFDYHTAVILIIASYVPFFPQLFGHLLKQRGKFLVPEGRREAALRLRETWPHRLCASTAFFGCSGLPQSETRAPFGRNLTFLLFYCWFRRNTHLRTKRQGLRNGRWGCKDGVVAGDIT
;
A
#
# COMPACT_ATOMS: atom_id res chain seq x y z
N LYS A 1 -37.87 -19.14 21.79
CA LYS A 1 -36.76 -19.18 20.80
C LYS A 1 -35.49 -18.71 21.52
N MET A 2 -34.64 -19.63 21.97
CA MET A 2 -33.36 -19.30 22.60
C MET A 2 -32.46 -18.60 21.56
N SER A 3 -31.96 -17.41 21.88
CA SER A 3 -30.97 -16.74 21.03
C SER A 3 -29.69 -17.58 21.03
N LYS A 4 -29.27 -18.05 19.85
CA LYS A 4 -27.93 -18.62 19.67
C LYS A 4 -26.93 -17.50 19.96
N ALA A 5 -26.20 -17.61 21.07
CA ALA A 5 -25.03 -16.78 21.31
C ALA A 5 -24.07 -16.94 20.11
N ALA A 6 -23.65 -15.81 19.53
CA ALA A 6 -22.65 -15.82 18.46
C ALA A 6 -21.38 -16.51 18.97
N PRO A 7 -20.74 -17.40 18.17
CA PRO A 7 -19.51 -18.07 18.60
C PRO A 7 -18.44 -17.01 18.89
N THR A 8 -17.93 -17.00 20.11
CA THR A 8 -16.77 -16.20 20.49
C THR A 8 -15.57 -16.72 19.69
N LYS A 9 -15.06 -15.91 18.76
CA LYS A 9 -13.85 -16.23 18.00
C LYS A 9 -12.70 -16.41 18.99
N ARG A 10 -12.31 -17.65 19.29
CA ARG A 10 -11.12 -17.95 20.09
C ARG A 10 -9.90 -17.42 19.34
N GLY A 11 -9.11 -16.56 20.00
CA GLY A 11 -7.82 -16.11 19.46
C GLY A 11 -6.86 -17.28 19.25
N PRO A 12 -5.77 -17.08 18.49
CA PRO A 12 -4.80 -18.14 18.23
C PRO A 12 -4.22 -18.72 19.53
N SER A 13 -3.96 -20.03 19.53
CA SER A 13 -3.29 -20.74 20.62
C SER A 13 -1.90 -20.14 20.88
N ALA A 14 -1.30 -20.44 22.05
CA ALA A 14 0.05 -19.96 22.36
C ALA A 14 1.07 -20.37 21.28
N GLU A 15 0.97 -21.59 20.78
CA GLU A 15 1.76 -22.13 19.67
C GLU A 15 1.50 -21.36 18.36
N GLY A 16 0.24 -21.08 18.05
CA GLY A 16 -0.13 -20.27 16.88
C GLY A 16 0.41 -18.85 16.94
N LYS A 17 0.42 -18.23 18.13
CA LYS A 17 1.05 -16.92 18.36
C LYS A 17 2.56 -16.95 18.18
N LEU A 18 3.23 -17.98 18.70
CA LEU A 18 4.67 -18.15 18.53
C LEU A 18 5.03 -18.34 17.05
N TYR A 19 4.31 -19.22 16.35
CA TYR A 19 4.48 -19.42 14.91
C TYR A 19 4.29 -18.11 14.13
N LEU A 20 3.21 -17.38 14.38
CA LEU A 20 2.96 -16.08 13.73
C LEU A 20 4.05 -15.06 14.07
N ALA A 21 4.56 -15.05 15.30
CA ALA A 21 5.65 -14.17 15.69
C ALA A 21 6.93 -14.49 14.91
N CYS A 22 7.30 -15.77 14.80
CA CYS A 22 8.44 -16.22 14.00
C CYS A 22 8.26 -15.89 12.51
N TYR A 23 7.06 -16.11 11.96
CA TYR A 23 6.74 -15.77 10.57
C TYR A 23 6.91 -14.27 10.28
N ASN A 24 6.30 -13.41 11.12
CA ASN A 24 6.40 -11.96 10.97
C ASN A 24 7.86 -11.49 11.15
N ALA A 25 8.61 -12.07 12.08
CA ALA A 25 10.03 -11.74 12.27
C ALA A 25 10.87 -12.13 11.06
N LEU A 26 10.67 -13.34 10.51
CA LEU A 26 11.35 -13.82 9.32
C LEU A 26 11.06 -12.94 8.10
N GLN A 27 9.79 -12.62 7.87
CA GLN A 27 9.39 -11.73 6.79
C GLN A 27 9.98 -10.33 6.96
N CYS A 28 9.89 -9.74 8.17
CA CYS A 28 10.48 -8.44 8.48
C CYS A 28 11.99 -8.41 8.21
N ALA A 29 12.72 -9.44 8.66
CA ALA A 29 14.15 -9.57 8.42
C ALA A 29 14.48 -9.74 6.92
N GLY A 30 13.68 -10.54 6.21
CA GLY A 30 13.81 -10.76 4.76
C GLY A 30 13.70 -9.48 3.95
N TRP A 31 12.64 -8.71 4.18
CA TRP A 31 12.44 -7.41 3.52
C TRP A 31 13.49 -6.38 3.97
N GLY A 32 13.94 -6.43 5.23
CA GLY A 32 15.09 -5.66 5.72
C GLY A 32 16.37 -5.96 4.95
N PHE A 33 16.67 -7.24 4.73
CA PHE A 33 17.83 -7.67 3.94
C PHE A 33 17.76 -7.16 2.49
N ILE A 34 16.59 -7.29 1.85
CA ILE A 34 16.39 -6.77 0.47
C ILE A 34 16.63 -5.26 0.42
N LEU A 35 16.14 -4.50 1.41
CA LEU A 35 16.34 -3.06 1.47
C LEU A 35 17.82 -2.69 1.60
N VAL A 36 18.54 -3.33 2.53
CA VAL A 36 19.97 -3.10 2.73
C VAL A 36 20.76 -3.42 1.45
N ARG A 37 20.44 -4.54 0.79
CA ARG A 37 21.07 -4.93 -0.48
C ARG A 37 20.78 -3.92 -1.59
N THR A 38 19.54 -3.44 -1.68
CA THR A 38 19.12 -2.44 -2.67
C THR A 38 19.87 -1.13 -2.46
N LEU A 39 19.87 -0.60 -1.23
CA LEU A 39 20.56 0.65 -0.91
C LEU A 39 22.08 0.52 -1.06
N GLY A 40 22.66 -0.60 -0.62
CA GLY A 40 24.08 -0.90 -0.78
C GLY A 40 24.52 -0.89 -2.25
N PHE A 41 23.74 -1.55 -3.12
CA PHE A 41 24.01 -1.55 -4.57
C PHE A 41 23.97 -0.14 -5.16
N LEU A 42 22.96 0.66 -4.78
CA LEU A 42 22.81 2.03 -5.28
C LEU A 42 23.95 2.95 -4.80
N LEU A 43 24.40 2.78 -3.56
CA LEU A 43 25.53 3.56 -3.02
C LEU A 43 26.86 3.21 -3.70
N GLN A 44 27.08 1.93 -4.01
CA GLN A 44 28.31 1.45 -4.65
C GLN A 44 28.37 1.81 -6.14
N ASN A 45 27.31 1.52 -6.89
CA ASN A 45 27.32 1.64 -8.35
C ASN A 45 26.80 2.99 -8.85
N LYS A 46 26.08 3.75 -8.01
CA LYS A 46 25.41 5.03 -8.37
C LYS A 46 24.46 4.92 -9.56
N CYS A 47 24.05 3.70 -9.92
CA CYS A 47 23.13 3.41 -11.00
C CYS A 47 22.17 2.29 -10.58
N PHE A 48 21.05 2.16 -11.30
CA PHE A 48 20.05 1.12 -11.08
C PHE A 48 20.18 -0.06 -12.05
N HIS A 49 21.02 0.05 -13.06
CA HIS A 49 21.22 -1.01 -14.05
C HIS A 49 21.90 -2.21 -13.40
N GLY A 50 21.36 -3.41 -13.62
CA GLY A 50 21.87 -4.62 -12.99
C GLY A 50 21.49 -4.81 -11.52
N LEU A 51 20.62 -3.96 -10.94
CA LEU A 51 20.15 -4.14 -9.57
C LEU A 51 19.35 -5.44 -9.38
N TRP A 52 18.45 -5.75 -10.32
CA TRP A 52 17.52 -6.89 -10.19
C TRP A 52 18.22 -8.23 -9.93
N PRO A 53 19.24 -8.66 -10.71
CA PRO A 53 19.97 -9.90 -10.43
C PRO A 53 20.49 -10.04 -8.99
N HIS A 54 20.81 -8.94 -8.30
CA HIS A 54 21.32 -8.97 -6.92
C HIS A 54 20.24 -9.15 -5.85
N VAL A 55 18.98 -8.90 -6.19
CA VAL A 55 17.83 -8.89 -5.26
C VAL A 55 16.65 -9.76 -5.73
N ALA A 56 16.69 -10.31 -6.94
CA ALA A 56 15.62 -11.09 -7.55
C ALA A 56 15.24 -12.30 -6.68
N LEU A 57 16.21 -13.16 -6.36
CA LEU A 57 15.99 -14.36 -5.56
C LEU A 57 15.30 -14.07 -4.20
N PRO A 58 15.80 -13.16 -3.34
CA PRO A 58 15.10 -12.89 -2.09
C PRO A 58 13.73 -12.22 -2.31
N VAL A 59 13.57 -11.35 -3.30
CA VAL A 59 12.27 -10.72 -3.61
C VAL A 59 11.25 -11.79 -4.03
N GLU A 60 11.59 -12.65 -4.98
CA GLU A 60 10.76 -13.75 -5.46
C GLU A 60 10.36 -14.69 -4.32
N PHE A 61 11.33 -15.05 -3.46
CA PHE A 61 11.09 -15.92 -2.32
C PHE A 61 10.13 -15.31 -1.30
N PHE A 62 10.43 -14.12 -0.77
CA PHE A 62 9.61 -13.50 0.28
C PHE A 62 8.24 -13.04 -0.22
N GLN A 63 8.15 -12.61 -1.48
CA GLN A 63 6.87 -12.28 -2.11
C GLN A 63 5.99 -13.52 -2.29
N THR A 64 6.57 -14.66 -2.67
CA THR A 64 5.83 -15.93 -2.79
C THR A 64 5.47 -16.50 -1.42
N LEU A 65 6.34 -16.33 -0.42
CA LEU A 65 6.08 -16.72 0.98
C LEU A 65 4.87 -15.98 1.58
N ALA A 66 4.51 -14.81 1.06
CA ALA A 66 3.30 -14.10 1.46
C ALA A 66 2.01 -14.88 1.17
N LEU A 67 2.01 -15.85 0.24
CA LEU A 67 0.85 -16.74 0.01
C LEU A 67 0.46 -17.53 1.27
N LEU A 68 1.38 -17.77 2.20
CA LEU A 68 1.07 -18.38 3.48
C LEU A 68 0.07 -17.53 4.29
N GLU A 69 -0.02 -16.22 4.09
CA GLU A 69 -1.01 -15.37 4.75
C GLU A 69 -2.44 -15.75 4.34
N VAL A 70 -2.64 -16.18 3.08
CA VAL A 70 -3.93 -16.71 2.62
C VAL A 70 -4.27 -17.98 3.40
N VAL A 71 -3.27 -18.86 3.59
CA VAL A 71 -3.42 -20.09 4.38
C VAL A 71 -3.75 -19.76 5.84
N HIS A 72 -3.08 -18.76 6.44
CA HIS A 72 -3.38 -18.33 7.81
C HIS A 72 -4.81 -17.82 7.96
N CYS A 73 -5.34 -17.13 6.95
CA CYS A 73 -6.74 -16.69 6.93
C CYS A 73 -7.70 -17.87 6.76
N LEU A 74 -7.38 -18.85 5.90
CA LEU A 74 -8.22 -20.04 5.66
C LEU A 74 -8.31 -20.95 6.89
N VAL A 75 -7.21 -21.12 7.61
CA VAL A 75 -7.15 -21.91 8.86
C VAL A 75 -7.75 -21.13 10.05
N GLY A 76 -8.03 -19.84 9.89
CA GLY A 76 -8.59 -18.99 10.94
C GLY A 76 -7.58 -18.54 11.99
N LEU A 77 -6.27 -18.63 11.70
CA LEU A 77 -5.22 -18.05 12.54
C LEU A 77 -5.29 -16.52 12.55
N VAL A 78 -5.72 -15.93 11.43
CA VAL A 78 -5.91 -14.49 11.26
C VAL A 78 -7.34 -14.23 10.79
N ALA A 79 -8.04 -13.29 11.42
CA ALA A 79 -9.45 -13.02 11.15
C ALA A 79 -9.67 -12.06 9.94
N THR A 80 -9.00 -12.30 8.81
CA THR A 80 -9.21 -11.54 7.57
C THR A 80 -10.01 -12.36 6.56
N SER A 81 -10.68 -11.71 5.61
CA SER A 81 -11.23 -12.40 4.44
C SER A 81 -10.10 -12.99 3.57
N PRO A 82 -10.03 -14.32 3.38
CA PRO A 82 -8.97 -14.94 2.59
C PRO A 82 -8.95 -14.45 1.13
N PHE A 83 -10.11 -14.12 0.58
CA PHE A 83 -10.24 -13.61 -0.78
C PHE A 83 -9.61 -12.22 -0.96
N LEU A 84 -9.79 -11.33 0.03
CA LEU A 84 -9.18 -9.99 -0.01
C LEU A 84 -7.65 -10.08 0.12
N THR A 85 -7.17 -10.93 1.04
CA THR A 85 -5.75 -11.22 1.21
C THR A 85 -5.15 -11.79 -0.07
N LEU A 86 -5.85 -12.71 -0.74
CA LEU A 86 -5.41 -13.30 -2.00
C LEU A 86 -5.24 -12.24 -3.09
N ILE A 87 -6.25 -11.39 -3.33
CA ILE A 87 -6.17 -10.33 -4.36
C ILE A 87 -4.98 -9.40 -4.08
N GLN A 88 -4.78 -9.04 -2.81
CA GLN A 88 -3.68 -8.17 -2.40
C GLN A 88 -2.30 -8.79 -2.67
N ILE A 89 -2.13 -10.09 -2.46
CA ILE A 89 -0.86 -10.78 -2.70
C ILE A 89 -0.66 -11.06 -4.19
N LEU A 90 -1.74 -11.46 -4.89
CA LEU A 90 -1.70 -11.74 -6.33
C LEU A 90 -1.33 -10.50 -7.15
N SER A 91 -1.79 -9.30 -6.76
CA SER A 91 -1.43 -8.07 -7.49
C SER A 91 0.08 -7.87 -7.52
N ARG A 92 0.77 -8.09 -6.39
CA ARG A 92 2.23 -7.99 -6.30
C ARG A 92 2.96 -9.17 -6.94
N LEU A 93 2.44 -10.38 -6.79
CA LEU A 93 3.00 -11.55 -7.49
C LEU A 93 2.93 -11.37 -9.01
N MET A 94 1.89 -10.73 -9.53
CA MET A 94 1.80 -10.41 -10.96
C MET A 94 2.93 -9.47 -11.39
N VAL A 95 3.29 -8.45 -10.59
CA VAL A 95 4.44 -7.59 -10.90
C VAL A 95 5.75 -8.38 -10.90
N VAL A 96 5.98 -9.24 -9.90
CA VAL A 96 7.23 -10.02 -9.81
C VAL A 96 7.29 -11.07 -10.91
N TRP A 97 6.36 -12.00 -10.95
CA TRP A 97 6.39 -13.18 -11.82
C TRP A 97 5.85 -12.92 -13.23
N GLY A 98 4.93 -11.96 -13.40
CA GLY A 98 4.35 -11.63 -14.70
C GLY A 98 5.14 -10.56 -15.46
N ILE A 99 5.85 -9.67 -14.77
CA ILE A 99 6.55 -8.55 -15.40
C ILE A 99 8.06 -8.64 -15.19
N LEU A 100 8.54 -8.59 -13.94
CA LEU A 100 9.97 -8.44 -13.66
C LEU A 100 10.78 -9.68 -14.03
N VAL A 101 10.33 -10.89 -13.70
CA VAL A 101 11.02 -12.14 -14.04
C VAL A 101 11.08 -12.37 -15.56
N PRO A 102 9.98 -12.31 -16.33
CA PRO A 102 10.00 -12.65 -17.76
C PRO A 102 10.52 -11.53 -18.66
N VAL A 103 10.62 -10.27 -18.19
CA VAL A 103 10.96 -9.12 -19.03
C VAL A 103 12.18 -8.36 -18.49
N PRO A 104 13.41 -8.66 -18.98
CA PRO A 104 14.65 -8.01 -18.54
C PRO A 104 14.66 -6.49 -18.73
N GLU A 105 13.97 -5.97 -19.73
CA GLU A 105 13.88 -4.53 -20.05
C GLU A 105 13.18 -3.74 -18.94
N SER A 106 12.25 -4.38 -18.23
CA SER A 106 11.56 -3.78 -17.08
C SER A 106 12.47 -3.63 -15.85
N GLN A 107 13.52 -4.46 -15.77
CA GLN A 107 14.43 -4.52 -14.63
C GLN A 107 15.44 -3.37 -14.61
N ASN A 108 15.73 -2.78 -15.77
CA ASN A 108 16.71 -1.71 -15.93
C ASN A 108 16.04 -0.34 -16.06
N GLN A 109 15.00 -0.10 -15.27
CA GLN A 109 14.27 1.16 -15.23
C GLN A 109 14.33 1.78 -13.85
N TYR A 110 14.22 3.12 -13.78
CA TYR A 110 14.16 3.82 -12.49
C TYR A 110 12.98 3.35 -11.61
N GLY A 111 11.92 2.84 -12.23
CA GLY A 111 10.75 2.27 -11.54
C GLY A 111 11.11 1.15 -10.57
N ILE A 112 12.17 0.37 -10.84
CA ILE A 112 12.55 -0.75 -9.98
C ILE A 112 13.04 -0.31 -8.60
N VAL A 113 13.75 0.83 -8.54
CA VAL A 113 14.23 1.38 -7.26
C VAL A 113 13.07 1.91 -6.44
N MET A 114 12.16 2.65 -7.09
CA MET A 114 10.97 3.21 -6.45
C MET A 114 10.09 2.09 -5.86
N LEU A 115 9.84 1.07 -6.68
CA LEU A 115 9.17 -0.17 -6.33
C LEU A 115 9.82 -0.83 -5.10
N LEU A 116 11.10 -1.22 -5.19
CA LEU A 116 11.77 -2.03 -4.18
C LEU A 116 11.86 -1.30 -2.85
N VAL A 117 12.25 -0.03 -2.84
CA VAL A 117 12.35 0.76 -1.60
C VAL A 117 10.96 0.94 -0.98
N ALA A 118 9.94 1.26 -1.78
CA ALA A 118 8.58 1.43 -1.28
C ALA A 118 8.01 0.14 -0.70
N TRP A 119 8.19 -0.98 -1.41
CA TRP A 119 7.74 -2.29 -0.97
C TRP A 119 8.45 -2.73 0.31
N CYS A 120 9.78 -2.67 0.37
CA CYS A 120 10.51 -3.09 1.57
C CYS A 120 10.08 -2.28 2.80
N LEU A 121 9.99 -0.95 2.70
CA LEU A 121 9.58 -0.12 3.84
C LEU A 121 8.13 -0.40 4.27
N ALA A 122 7.23 -0.64 3.31
CA ALA A 122 5.85 -1.01 3.60
C ALA A 122 5.75 -2.36 4.30
N GLU A 123 6.50 -3.36 3.83
CA GLU A 123 6.49 -4.72 4.39
C GLU A 123 7.16 -4.77 5.77
N ILE A 124 8.33 -4.17 5.96
CA ILE A 124 9.03 -4.11 7.25
C ILE A 124 8.10 -3.52 8.32
N THR A 125 7.46 -2.39 8.03
CA THR A 125 6.55 -1.76 9.00
C THR A 125 5.29 -2.57 9.25
N ARG A 126 4.76 -3.28 8.24
CA ARG A 126 3.60 -4.16 8.38
C ARG A 126 3.90 -5.36 9.27
N TYR A 127 4.94 -6.13 8.94
CA TYR A 127 5.29 -7.33 9.69
C TYR A 127 5.77 -7.01 11.10
N ALA A 128 6.51 -5.92 11.29
CA ALA A 128 6.88 -5.46 12.63
C ALA A 128 5.65 -5.09 13.46
N PHE A 129 4.67 -4.38 12.86
CA PHE A 129 3.42 -4.04 13.54
C PHE A 129 2.60 -5.29 13.90
N TYR A 130 2.48 -6.26 12.99
CA TYR A 130 1.78 -7.53 13.25
C TYR A 130 2.46 -8.33 14.35
N GLY A 131 3.79 -8.46 14.32
CA GLY A 131 4.56 -9.12 15.37
C GLY A 131 4.35 -8.49 16.75
N ALA A 132 4.42 -7.16 16.84
CA ALA A 132 4.26 -6.44 18.11
C ALA A 132 2.82 -6.51 18.66
N THR A 133 1.82 -6.54 17.76
CA THR A 133 0.40 -6.62 18.14
C THR A 133 0.01 -7.99 18.70
N LEU A 134 0.68 -9.08 18.29
CA LEU A 134 0.43 -10.44 18.82
C LEU A 134 0.57 -10.54 20.35
N TYR A 135 1.48 -9.75 20.93
CA TYR A 135 1.76 -9.70 22.37
C TYR A 135 1.22 -8.42 23.03
N ASN A 136 0.28 -7.73 22.38
CA ASN A 136 -0.31 -6.46 22.88
C ASN A 136 0.73 -5.39 23.27
N SER A 137 1.93 -5.44 22.67
CA SER A 137 3.09 -4.63 23.05
C SER A 137 3.52 -3.74 21.90
N CYS A 138 2.56 -3.12 21.20
CA CYS A 138 2.85 -2.28 20.04
C CYS A 138 3.24 -0.85 20.47
N PRO A 139 4.49 -0.41 20.21
CA PRO A 139 4.89 0.96 20.51
C PRO A 139 4.19 1.95 19.56
N TYR A 140 3.79 3.10 20.09
CA TYR A 140 3.10 4.14 19.32
C TYR A 140 3.87 4.55 18.05
N PHE A 141 5.20 4.61 18.12
CA PHE A 141 6.04 4.94 16.98
C PHE A 141 5.85 3.96 15.81
N LEU A 142 5.76 2.67 16.08
CA LEU A 142 5.61 1.64 15.06
C LEU A 142 4.21 1.69 14.42
N ALA A 143 3.17 1.87 15.24
CA ALA A 143 1.82 2.12 14.75
C ALA A 143 1.77 3.39 13.89
N TRP A 144 2.40 4.47 14.33
CA TRP A 144 2.48 5.72 13.59
C TRP A 144 3.17 5.54 12.24
N CYS A 145 4.31 4.83 12.18
CA CYS A 145 5.00 4.51 10.93
C CYS A 145 4.06 3.78 9.96
N ARG A 146 3.41 2.70 10.42
CA ARG A 146 2.48 1.90 9.60
C ARG A 146 1.33 2.71 9.02
N TYR A 147 0.77 3.64 9.79
CA TYR A 147 -0.36 4.48 9.39
C TYR A 147 0.04 5.85 8.81
N SER A 148 1.33 6.15 8.64
CA SER A 148 1.79 7.42 8.07
C SER A 148 2.65 7.24 6.83
N PHE A 149 3.47 6.20 6.76
CA PHE A 149 4.37 5.97 5.63
C PHE A 149 3.64 5.73 4.31
N PHE A 150 2.42 5.17 4.35
CA PHE A 150 1.62 4.96 3.14
C PHE A 150 1.37 6.26 2.35
N LEU A 151 1.41 7.44 2.99
CA LEU A 151 1.22 8.72 2.32
C LEU A 151 2.25 8.98 1.21
N VAL A 152 3.48 8.50 1.41
CA VAL A 152 4.59 8.65 0.45
C VAL A 152 4.84 7.34 -0.28
N LEU A 153 4.92 6.23 0.46
CA LEU A 153 5.29 4.93 -0.11
C LEU A 153 4.24 4.41 -1.10
N TYR A 154 2.95 4.69 -0.90
CA TYR A 154 1.92 4.19 -1.79
C TYR A 154 1.97 4.84 -3.19
N PRO A 155 1.99 6.19 -3.33
CA PRO A 155 2.25 6.82 -4.62
C PRO A 155 3.58 6.39 -5.26
N THR A 156 4.65 6.28 -4.48
CA THR A 156 5.97 5.90 -4.99
C THR A 156 5.98 4.46 -5.52
N GLY A 157 5.41 3.51 -4.75
CA GLY A 157 5.34 2.10 -5.15
C GLY A 157 4.47 1.88 -6.38
N VAL A 158 3.28 2.47 -6.41
CA VAL A 158 2.38 2.40 -7.59
C VAL A 158 3.05 3.00 -8.82
N THR A 159 3.72 4.14 -8.69
CA THR A 159 4.45 4.76 -9.80
C THR A 159 5.56 3.83 -10.30
N GLY A 160 6.30 3.20 -9.38
CA GLY A 160 7.34 2.22 -9.72
C GLY A 160 6.79 1.04 -10.50
N GLU A 161 5.70 0.43 -10.02
CA GLU A 161 5.00 -0.67 -10.68
C GLU A 161 4.56 -0.29 -12.10
N ILE A 162 3.86 0.83 -12.27
CA ILE A 162 3.38 1.29 -13.57
C ILE A 162 4.53 1.53 -14.54
N VAL A 163 5.63 2.16 -14.09
CA VAL A 163 6.81 2.39 -14.94
C VAL A 163 7.42 1.08 -15.41
N THR A 164 7.59 0.10 -14.52
CA THR A 164 8.13 -1.22 -14.88
C THR A 164 7.21 -1.97 -15.84
N MET A 165 5.88 -1.88 -15.67
CA MET A 165 4.90 -2.48 -16.57
C MET A 165 4.91 -1.82 -17.95
N ILE A 166 4.94 -0.48 -18.02
CA ILE A 166 4.99 0.25 -19.30
C ILE A 166 6.27 -0.12 -20.07
N ALA A 167 7.41 -0.20 -19.39
CA ALA A 167 8.66 -0.61 -20.00
C ALA A 167 8.63 -2.06 -20.51
N ALA A 168 7.80 -2.93 -19.91
CA ALA A 168 7.63 -4.30 -20.34
C ALA A 168 6.73 -4.47 -21.58
N LEU A 169 5.80 -3.54 -21.83
CA LEU A 169 4.81 -3.66 -22.91
C LEU A 169 5.42 -3.90 -24.31
N PRO A 170 6.46 -3.17 -24.76
CA PRO A 170 7.05 -3.40 -26.08
C PRO A 170 7.62 -4.82 -26.22
N TYR A 171 8.27 -5.33 -25.17
CA TYR A 171 8.85 -6.66 -25.16
C TYR A 171 7.78 -7.75 -25.20
N ILE A 172 6.73 -7.60 -24.37
CA ILE A 172 5.58 -8.52 -24.34
C ILE A 172 4.93 -8.60 -25.72
N ARG A 173 4.72 -7.45 -26.38
CA ARG A 173 4.11 -7.38 -27.72
C ARG A 173 4.98 -8.05 -28.78
N GLN A 174 6.28 -7.80 -28.77
CA GLN A 174 7.20 -8.34 -29.79
C GLN A 174 7.37 -9.85 -29.68
N ARG A 175 7.38 -10.38 -28.45
CA ARG A 175 7.61 -11.80 -28.18
C ARG A 175 6.31 -12.62 -28.03
N GLY A 176 5.15 -11.96 -27.96
CA GLY A 176 3.87 -12.64 -27.72
C GLY A 176 3.84 -13.40 -26.38
N LEU A 177 4.53 -12.89 -25.36
CA LEU A 177 4.68 -13.59 -24.08
C LEU A 177 3.32 -13.87 -23.45
N PHE A 178 3.10 -15.13 -23.03
CA PHE A 178 1.85 -15.59 -22.41
C PHE A 178 0.59 -15.31 -23.23
N SER A 179 0.70 -14.96 -24.51
CA SER A 179 -0.43 -14.78 -25.42
C SER A 179 -0.76 -16.11 -26.10
N ILE A 180 -2.03 -16.47 -26.12
CA ILE A 180 -2.55 -17.66 -26.78
C ILE A 180 -3.35 -17.18 -28.00
N ALA A 181 -2.79 -17.40 -29.19
CA ALA A 181 -3.43 -17.08 -30.46
C ALA A 181 -4.26 -18.26 -30.98
N LEU A 182 -5.25 -17.95 -31.82
CA LEU A 182 -6.01 -18.95 -32.56
C LEU A 182 -5.22 -19.49 -33.76
N PRO A 183 -5.46 -20.75 -34.19
CA PRO A 183 -6.43 -21.70 -33.66
C PRO A 183 -5.88 -22.53 -32.48
N ASN A 184 -6.67 -22.68 -31.42
CA ASN A 184 -6.40 -23.61 -30.32
C ASN A 184 -7.61 -24.51 -30.04
N LEU A 185 -7.38 -25.65 -29.37
CA LEU A 185 -8.43 -26.64 -29.06
C LEU A 185 -9.58 -26.09 -28.22
N ALA A 186 -9.34 -25.01 -27.46
CA ALA A 186 -10.32 -24.37 -26.59
C ALA A 186 -11.09 -23.19 -27.22
N ASN A 187 -10.82 -22.87 -28.51
CA ASN A 187 -11.35 -21.70 -29.24
C ASN A 187 -11.31 -20.37 -28.44
N PHE A 188 -10.22 -20.14 -27.71
CA PHE A 188 -10.07 -18.98 -26.83
C PHE A 188 -8.80 -18.20 -27.15
N SER A 189 -8.92 -16.90 -27.44
CA SER A 189 -7.76 -16.01 -27.65
C SER A 189 -7.49 -15.22 -26.38
N PHE A 190 -6.24 -15.26 -25.90
CA PHE A 190 -5.80 -14.44 -24.78
C PHE A 190 -4.58 -13.63 -25.19
N ASP A 191 -4.69 -12.31 -25.14
CA ASP A 191 -3.57 -11.42 -25.39
C ASP A 191 -3.06 -10.81 -24.08
N TYR A 192 -1.87 -11.24 -23.66
CA TYR A 192 -1.25 -10.79 -22.43
C TYR A 192 -0.89 -9.30 -22.48
N HIS A 193 -0.51 -8.78 -23.66
CA HIS A 193 -0.23 -7.36 -23.84
C HIS A 193 -1.47 -6.51 -23.50
N THR A 194 -2.63 -6.87 -24.03
CA THR A 194 -3.91 -6.21 -23.70
C THR A 194 -4.25 -6.38 -22.22
N ALA A 195 -4.02 -7.56 -21.62
CA ALA A 195 -4.26 -7.76 -20.20
C ALA A 195 -3.42 -6.83 -19.30
N VAL A 196 -2.13 -6.65 -19.61
CA VAL A 196 -1.25 -5.72 -18.87
C VAL A 196 -1.72 -4.27 -19.01
N ILE A 197 -2.19 -3.87 -20.20
CA ILE A 197 -2.78 -2.53 -20.40
C ILE A 197 -4.02 -2.34 -19.52
N LEU A 198 -4.91 -3.33 -19.45
CA LEU A 198 -6.10 -3.28 -18.60
C LEU A 198 -5.72 -3.19 -17.12
N ILE A 199 -4.67 -3.91 -16.71
CA ILE A 199 -4.16 -3.81 -15.34
C ILE A 199 -3.67 -2.40 -15.06
N ILE A 200 -2.81 -1.82 -15.91
CA ILE A 200 -2.34 -0.43 -15.76
C ILE A 200 -3.54 0.53 -15.69
N ALA A 201 -4.54 0.37 -16.57
CA ALA A 201 -5.74 1.20 -16.58
C ALA A 201 -6.54 1.08 -15.27
N SER A 202 -6.57 -0.11 -14.66
CA SER A 202 -7.27 -0.36 -13.40
C SER A 202 -6.68 0.42 -12.21
N TYR A 203 -5.39 0.80 -12.23
CA TYR A 203 -4.80 1.62 -11.17
C TYR A 203 -5.50 2.98 -11.06
N VAL A 204 -6.05 3.54 -12.15
CA VAL A 204 -6.71 4.86 -12.13
C VAL A 204 -7.95 4.89 -11.22
N PRO A 205 -8.94 3.98 -11.36
CA PRO A 205 -10.08 3.93 -10.43
C PRO A 205 -9.74 3.33 -9.06
N PHE A 206 -8.85 2.33 -8.97
CA PHE A 206 -8.58 1.65 -7.70
C PHE A 206 -7.70 2.47 -6.75
N PHE A 207 -6.78 3.28 -7.28
CA PHE A 207 -5.89 4.12 -6.46
C PHE A 207 -6.64 5.03 -5.47
N PRO A 208 -7.57 5.92 -5.88
CA PRO A 208 -8.23 6.85 -4.96
C PRO A 208 -9.12 6.13 -3.95
N GLN A 209 -9.74 5.01 -4.33
CA GLN A 209 -10.59 4.22 -3.45
C GLN A 209 -9.78 3.59 -2.30
N LEU A 210 -8.67 2.91 -2.63
CA LEU A 210 -7.79 2.28 -1.64
C LEU A 210 -7.08 3.32 -0.78
N PHE A 211 -6.55 4.39 -1.38
CA PHE A 211 -5.91 5.47 -0.63
C PHE A 211 -6.88 6.16 0.34
N GLY A 212 -8.13 6.37 -0.09
CA GLY A 212 -9.19 6.87 0.78
C GLY A 212 -9.50 5.94 1.95
N HIS A 213 -9.46 4.63 1.74
CA HIS A 213 -9.61 3.64 2.81
C HIS A 213 -8.47 3.76 3.85
N LEU A 214 -7.21 3.87 3.40
CA LEU A 214 -6.04 4.02 4.28
C LEU A 214 -6.10 5.33 5.10
N LEU A 215 -6.56 6.43 4.51
CA LEU A 215 -6.80 7.68 5.24
C LEU A 215 -7.86 7.53 6.33
N LYS A 216 -8.94 6.79 6.05
CA LYS A 216 -9.97 6.48 7.06
C LYS A 216 -9.39 5.61 8.17
N GLN A 217 -8.58 4.59 7.84
CA GLN A 217 -7.90 3.76 8.83
C GLN A 217 -6.96 4.59 9.72
N ARG A 218 -6.15 5.47 9.12
CA ARG A 218 -5.29 6.41 9.87
C ARG A 218 -6.09 7.25 10.86
N GLY A 219 -7.22 7.79 10.43
CA GLY A 219 -8.12 8.55 11.29
C GLY A 219 -8.68 7.75 12.46
N LYS A 220 -8.89 6.43 12.29
CA LYS A 220 -9.37 5.55 13.36
C LYS A 220 -8.30 5.23 14.39
N PHE A 221 -7.06 5.00 13.97
CA PHE A 221 -5.99 4.52 14.85
C PHE A 221 -5.15 5.65 15.48
N LEU A 222 -4.97 6.78 14.80
CA LEU A 222 -4.08 7.86 15.28
C LEU A 222 -4.82 9.07 15.85
N VAL A 223 -6.12 9.22 15.63
CA VAL A 223 -6.89 10.35 16.17
C VAL A 223 -7.56 9.93 17.48
N PRO A 224 -7.24 10.55 18.62
CA PRO A 224 -7.90 10.26 19.89
C PRO A 224 -9.42 10.44 19.78
N GLU A 225 -10.20 9.54 20.39
CA GLU A 225 -11.68 9.57 20.32
C GLU A 225 -12.27 10.93 20.70
N GLY A 226 -11.75 11.59 21.74
CA GLY A 226 -12.21 12.91 22.15
C GLY A 226 -12.03 14.01 21.09
N ARG A 227 -11.01 13.91 20.23
CA ARG A 227 -10.80 14.85 19.10
C ARG A 227 -11.76 14.54 17.94
N ARG A 228 -12.09 13.26 17.74
CA ARG A 228 -13.07 12.82 16.73
C ARG A 228 -14.49 13.23 17.13
N GLU A 229 -14.86 13.04 18.40
CA GLU A 229 -16.14 13.50 18.94
C GLU A 229 -16.26 15.02 18.91
N ALA A 230 -15.21 15.76 19.29
CA ALA A 230 -15.21 17.21 19.17
C ALA A 230 -15.37 17.69 17.72
N ALA A 231 -14.73 17.03 16.75
CA ALA A 231 -14.89 17.35 15.33
C ALA A 231 -16.29 17.02 14.79
N LEU A 232 -16.91 15.93 15.25
CA LEU A 232 -18.29 15.57 14.91
C LEU A 232 -19.30 16.52 15.53
N ARG A 233 -19.14 16.87 16.81
CA ARG A 233 -19.95 17.89 17.49
C ARG A 233 -19.82 19.25 16.80
N LEU A 234 -18.61 19.64 16.41
CA LEU A 234 -18.40 20.84 15.60
C LEU A 234 -19.18 20.73 14.28
N ARG A 235 -19.10 19.60 13.56
CA ARG A 235 -19.85 19.39 12.31
C ARG A 235 -21.37 19.44 12.47
N GLU A 236 -21.90 19.00 13.61
CA GLU A 236 -23.34 19.08 13.94
C GLU A 236 -23.76 20.50 14.36
N THR A 237 -22.87 21.23 15.06
CA THR A 237 -23.10 22.63 15.44
C THR A 237 -22.79 23.64 14.34
N TRP A 238 -22.16 23.20 13.23
CA TRP A 238 -21.85 24.07 12.10
C TRP A 238 -23.15 24.45 11.38
N PRO A 239 -23.56 25.73 11.39
CA PRO A 239 -24.77 26.13 10.71
C PRO A 239 -24.59 25.90 9.20
N HIS A 240 -25.50 25.14 8.61
CA HIS A 240 -25.62 24.85 7.17
C HIS A 240 -25.66 26.12 6.26
N ARG A 241 -25.59 27.33 6.83
CA ARG A 241 -25.63 28.61 6.10
C ARG A 241 -24.27 29.19 5.73
N LEU A 242 -23.15 28.65 6.21
CA LEU A 242 -21.81 29.21 5.91
C LEU A 242 -21.09 28.54 4.72
N CYS A 243 -21.54 27.38 4.24
CA CYS A 243 -21.00 26.79 3.00
C CYS A 243 -21.38 27.57 1.73
N ALA A 244 -22.32 28.51 1.80
CA ALA A 244 -22.71 29.37 0.68
C ALA A 244 -21.85 30.66 0.55
N SER A 245 -21.08 31.05 1.58
CA SER A 245 -20.35 32.33 1.55
C SER A 245 -18.84 32.26 1.30
N THR A 246 -18.23 31.07 1.26
CA THR A 246 -16.82 30.94 0.81
C THR A 246 -16.68 30.82 -0.71
N ALA A 247 -17.76 31.00 -1.46
CA ALA A 247 -17.70 31.30 -2.89
C ALA A 247 -17.41 32.79 -3.18
N PHE A 248 -17.26 33.64 -2.15
CA PHE A 248 -17.21 35.10 -2.31
C PHE A 248 -16.01 35.83 -1.68
N PHE A 249 -14.98 35.13 -1.20
CA PHE A 249 -13.71 35.80 -0.87
C PHE A 249 -12.70 35.60 -2.01
N GLY A 250 -12.59 36.67 -2.78
CA GLY A 250 -11.76 36.85 -3.95
C GLY A 250 -10.36 36.30 -3.81
N CYS A 251 -9.97 35.58 -4.84
CA CYS A 251 -8.61 35.46 -5.29
C CYS A 251 -8.16 36.85 -5.79
N SER A 252 -7.82 37.76 -4.89
CA SER A 252 -7.35 39.12 -5.21
C SER A 252 -6.11 39.42 -4.37
N GLY A 253 -4.93 39.00 -4.85
CA GLY A 253 -3.68 39.35 -4.19
C GLY A 253 -2.56 38.34 -4.39
N LEU A 254 -2.09 38.16 -5.63
CA LEU A 254 -0.74 37.68 -5.90
C LEU A 254 -0.10 38.61 -6.95
N PRO A 255 1.10 39.17 -6.70
CA PRO A 255 1.75 40.06 -7.65
C PRO A 255 2.20 39.28 -8.90
N GLN A 256 1.86 39.86 -10.05
CA GLN A 256 2.36 39.48 -11.37
C GLN A 256 3.81 39.94 -11.53
N SER A 257 4.77 39.02 -11.56
CA SER A 257 6.01 39.19 -12.33
C SER A 257 6.80 37.88 -12.43
N GLU A 258 7.13 37.51 -13.68
CA GLU A 258 8.20 36.60 -14.13
C GLU A 258 8.01 35.10 -13.84
N THR A 259 8.22 34.14 -14.75
CA THR A 259 8.82 34.11 -16.10
C THR A 259 8.41 32.77 -16.77
N ARG A 260 8.45 32.74 -18.10
CA ARG A 260 8.10 31.60 -19.00
C ARG A 260 8.94 30.33 -18.76
N ALA A 261 8.30 29.15 -18.88
CA ALA A 261 8.83 27.95 -19.57
C ALA A 261 7.73 26.87 -19.76
N PRO A 262 7.86 25.94 -20.74
CA PRO A 262 6.72 25.38 -21.46
C PRO A 262 6.32 23.94 -21.07
N PHE A 263 5.16 23.53 -21.60
CA PHE A 263 4.83 22.15 -22.02
C PHE A 263 4.34 21.12 -20.99
N GLY A 264 3.24 20.44 -21.36
CA GLY A 264 2.87 19.11 -20.84
C GLY A 264 1.67 19.05 -19.91
N ARG A 265 0.45 18.96 -20.47
CA ARG A 265 -0.80 18.69 -19.74
C ARG A 265 -0.72 17.33 -19.05
N ASN A 266 -0.97 17.28 -17.75
CA ASN A 266 -1.53 16.10 -17.08
C ASN A 266 -2.65 16.56 -16.14
N LEU A 267 -3.85 16.71 -16.71
CA LEU A 267 -5.08 17.01 -15.96
C LEU A 267 -5.28 16.01 -14.81
N THR A 268 -4.86 14.76 -15.01
CA THR A 268 -4.85 13.68 -14.01
C THR A 268 -3.92 13.97 -12.83
N PHE A 269 -2.74 14.55 -13.08
CA PHE A 269 -1.79 14.92 -12.03
C PHE A 269 -2.30 16.12 -11.22
N LEU A 270 -2.96 17.08 -11.90
CA LEU A 270 -3.58 18.22 -11.25
C LEU A 270 -4.80 17.82 -10.40
N LEU A 271 -5.66 16.93 -10.92
CA LEU A 271 -6.79 16.37 -10.19
C LEU A 271 -6.33 15.51 -9.01
N PHE A 272 -5.28 14.71 -9.21
CA PHE A 272 -4.63 13.95 -8.15
C PHE A 272 -4.03 14.87 -7.08
N TYR A 273 -3.30 15.90 -7.47
CA TYR A 273 -2.70 16.88 -6.57
C TYR A 273 -3.77 17.67 -5.80
N CYS A 274 -4.85 18.10 -6.46
CA CYS A 274 -5.98 18.77 -5.83
C CYS A 274 -6.73 17.86 -4.85
N TRP A 275 -6.96 16.60 -5.20
CA TRP A 275 -7.57 15.60 -4.31
C TRP A 275 -6.65 15.25 -3.13
N PHE A 276 -5.35 15.09 -3.37
CA PHE A 276 -4.32 14.83 -2.37
C PHE A 276 -4.20 16.00 -1.39
N ARG A 277 -4.12 17.24 -1.88
CA ARG A 277 -4.06 18.47 -1.07
C ARG A 277 -5.32 18.65 -0.21
N ARG A 278 -6.49 18.27 -0.73
CA ARG A 278 -7.77 18.34 0.00
C ARG A 278 -7.86 17.32 1.14
N ASN A 279 -7.26 16.13 0.98
CA ASN A 279 -7.39 15.02 1.93
C ASN A 279 -6.21 14.85 2.91
N THR A 280 -5.09 15.55 2.70
CA THR A 280 -3.89 15.45 3.57
C THR A 280 -3.76 16.58 4.60
N HIS A 281 -4.58 17.63 4.51
CA HIS A 281 -4.57 18.75 5.46
C HIS A 281 -5.24 18.39 6.79
N LEU A 282 -4.56 17.60 7.62
CA LEU A 282 -4.74 17.65 9.07
C LEU A 282 -3.58 18.47 9.63
N ARG A 283 -3.80 19.79 9.79
CA ARG A 283 -2.86 20.71 10.43
C ARG A 283 -2.47 20.17 11.81
N THR A 284 -1.23 19.73 11.94
CA THR A 284 -0.58 19.38 13.20
C THR A 284 -0.38 20.66 14.04
N LYS A 285 -1.27 20.91 15.00
CA LYS A 285 -0.90 21.73 16.17
C LYS A 285 -0.38 20.79 17.26
N ARG A 286 0.92 20.93 17.58
CA ARG A 286 1.55 20.37 18.78
C ARG A 286 0.82 20.89 20.02
N GLN A 287 0.35 20.00 20.88
CA GLN A 287 0.25 20.25 22.33
C GLN A 287 -0.07 18.97 23.10
N GLY A 288 0.69 18.75 24.18
CA GLY A 288 0.28 17.94 25.33
C GLY A 288 0.60 16.45 25.27
N LEU A 289 1.87 16.08 25.51
CA LEU A 289 2.18 14.78 26.12
C LEU A 289 1.59 14.79 27.53
N ARG A 290 0.54 13.98 27.77
CA ARG A 290 0.16 13.60 29.13
C ARG A 290 -0.18 12.13 29.15
N ASN A 291 0.49 11.43 30.07
CA ASN A 291 0.43 10.01 30.35
C ASN A 291 -0.98 9.42 30.16
N GLY A 292 -1.08 8.51 29.21
CA GLY A 292 -2.24 7.65 29.02
C GLY A 292 -1.75 6.38 28.38
N ARG A 293 -1.72 5.31 29.15
CA ARG A 293 -1.39 3.96 28.71
C ARG A 293 -2.34 3.63 27.56
N TRP A 294 -1.87 3.71 26.32
CA TRP A 294 -2.64 3.33 25.14
C TRP A 294 -2.74 1.81 25.14
N GLY A 295 -3.72 1.27 25.87
CA GLY A 295 -4.10 -0.13 25.73
C GLY A 295 -4.51 -0.35 24.28
N CYS A 296 -3.84 -1.29 23.61
CA CYS A 296 -4.37 -1.92 22.41
C CYS A 296 -5.80 -2.33 22.77
N LYS A 297 -6.83 -1.72 22.17
CA LYS A 297 -8.23 -2.08 22.45
C LYS A 297 -8.33 -3.60 22.33
N ASP A 298 -8.80 -4.24 23.40
CA ASP A 298 -9.06 -5.68 23.42
C ASP A 298 -9.92 -6.02 22.20
N GLY A 299 -9.36 -6.80 21.27
CA GLY A 299 -10.06 -7.26 20.07
C GLY A 299 -9.55 -6.75 18.73
N VAL A 300 -8.42 -6.04 18.64
CA VAL A 300 -7.75 -5.85 17.33
C VAL A 300 -7.09 -7.16 16.91
N VAL A 301 -7.90 -8.07 16.35
CA VAL A 301 -7.37 -9.23 15.64
C VAL A 301 -6.70 -8.69 14.37
N ALA A 302 -5.57 -9.27 13.97
CA ALA A 302 -4.82 -8.95 12.74
C ALA A 302 -5.67 -8.92 11.45
N GLY A 303 -6.94 -9.36 11.57
CA GLY A 303 -8.05 -9.34 10.63
C GLY A 303 -8.52 -7.99 10.07
N ASP A 304 -8.50 -6.94 10.88
CA ASP A 304 -9.23 -5.70 10.56
C ASP A 304 -8.45 -4.69 9.70
N ILE A 305 -7.27 -5.06 9.18
CA ILE A 305 -6.25 -4.12 8.66
C ILE A 305 -5.72 -4.51 7.27
N THR A 306 -6.52 -5.21 6.47
CA THR A 306 -6.35 -5.26 5.00
C THR A 306 -7.36 -4.35 4.33
#